data_AF-A0A4R0I990-F1
#
_entry.id   AF-A0A4R0I990-F1
#
_cell.length_a   1.000
_cell.length_b   1.000
_cell.length_c   1.000
_cell.angle_alpha   90.00
_cell.angle_beta   90.00
_cell.angle_gamma   90.00
#
_symmetry.space_group_name_H-M   'P 1'
#
loop_
_entity.id
_entity.type
_entity.pdbx_description
1 polymer ?
#
loop_
_entity_poly.entity_id
_entity_poly.type
_entity_poly.pdbx_seq_one_letter_code
_entity_poly.pdbx_strand_id
1 'polypeptide(L)'
;MLNPFEQDWWDAWNLWSALGQGVQLQPLPPPVPLGPGETAHAVEPCEVQRFDGIRLAFGSSHGNASAAQWRTIDNGTAVLTRYRVLLLNRNGQQDFGMAAVTRMWTEHDGTVLAYGDTQYKLRVPRPVWFDVMLNHVAFNRRIDLVVPPFVQAAWQRAGLIR
;
A
#
# COMPACT_ATOMS: atom_id res chain seq x y z
N MET A 1 -15.81 6.06 19.00
CA MET A 1 -14.98 4.92 18.56
C MET A 1 -14.77 5.08 17.07
N LEU A 2 -13.53 5.02 16.59
CA LEU A 2 -13.22 5.17 15.16
C LEU A 2 -13.63 3.91 14.39
N ASN A 3 -14.10 4.06 13.16
CA ASN A 3 -14.24 2.93 12.25
C ASN A 3 -12.85 2.49 11.70
N PRO A 4 -12.72 1.30 11.07
CA PRO A 4 -11.42 0.81 10.62
C PRO A 4 -10.67 1.75 9.66
N PHE A 5 -11.40 2.45 8.78
CA PHE A 5 -10.81 3.42 7.86
C PHE A 5 -10.29 4.67 8.60
N GLU A 6 -11.07 5.21 9.53
CA GLU A 6 -10.66 6.34 10.38
C GLU A 6 -9.46 5.99 11.28
N GLN A 7 -9.39 4.73 11.72
CA GLN A 7 -8.28 4.18 12.50
C GLN A 7 -7.00 4.06 11.66
N ASP A 8 -7.08 3.55 10.42
CA ASP A 8 -5.94 3.47 9.50
C ASP A 8 -5.30 4.86 9.28
N TRP A 9 -6.13 5.88 9.03
CA TRP A 9 -5.63 7.25 8.93
C TRP A 9 -4.94 7.73 10.22
N TRP A 10 -5.45 7.36 11.39
CA TRP A 10 -4.85 7.77 12.67
C TRP A 10 -3.49 7.10 12.87
N ASP A 11 -3.40 5.80 12.57
CA ASP A 11 -2.16 5.04 12.60
C ASP A 11 -1.15 5.62 11.60
N ALA A 12 -1.58 5.95 10.38
CA ALA A 12 -0.75 6.57 9.35
C ALA A 12 -0.23 7.95 9.76
N TRP A 13 -1.06 8.77 10.39
CA TRP A 13 -0.66 10.07 10.92
C TRP A 13 0.37 9.95 12.03
N ASN A 14 0.18 9.03 12.96
CA ASN A 14 1.14 8.78 14.04
C ASN A 14 2.49 8.31 13.48
N LEU A 15 2.47 7.38 12.52
CA LEU A 15 3.68 6.95 11.81
C LEU A 15 4.36 8.13 11.11
N TRP A 16 3.63 8.89 10.29
CA TRP A 16 4.15 10.03 9.56
C TRP A 16 4.76 11.11 10.47
N SER A 17 4.13 11.36 11.63
CA SER A 17 4.61 12.30 12.64
C SER A 17 5.89 11.79 13.30
N ALA A 18 5.93 10.53 13.74
CA ALA A 18 7.10 9.91 14.35
C ALA A 18 8.30 9.90 13.41
N LEU A 19 8.10 9.53 12.15
CA LEU A 19 9.13 9.58 11.11
C LEU A 19 9.64 11.02 10.90
N GLY A 20 8.74 12.01 10.93
CA GLY A 20 9.11 13.44 10.86
C GLY A 20 9.94 13.93 12.05
N GLN A 21 9.87 13.26 13.19
CA GLN A 21 10.66 13.52 14.39
C GLN A 21 11.98 12.71 14.42
N GLY A 22 12.26 11.91 13.39
CA GLY A 22 13.47 11.10 13.29
C GLY A 22 13.41 9.75 14.02
N VAL A 23 12.22 9.29 14.41
CA VAL A 23 12.05 7.95 14.98
C VAL A 23 12.47 6.90 13.97
N GLN A 24 13.34 5.98 14.39
CA GLN A 24 13.80 4.88 13.57
C GLN A 24 12.79 3.73 13.60
N LEU A 25 12.49 3.17 12.44
CA LEU A 25 11.64 1.99 12.34
C LEU A 25 12.37 0.77 12.88
N GLN A 26 11.68 0.00 13.72
CA GLN A 26 12.20 -1.27 14.20
C GLN A 26 11.88 -2.37 13.18
N PRO A 27 12.87 -3.19 12.79
CA PRO A 27 12.62 -4.38 11.98
C PRO A 27 11.68 -5.36 12.68
N LEU A 28 10.86 -6.04 11.89
CA LEU A 28 9.99 -7.12 12.33
C LEU A 28 10.65 -8.48 12.02
N PRO A 29 10.39 -9.52 12.84
CA PRO A 29 10.79 -10.88 12.48
C PRO A 29 10.05 -11.31 11.21
N PRO A 30 10.76 -11.65 10.12
CA PRO A 30 10.09 -12.04 8.89
C PRO A 30 9.50 -13.45 9.00
N PRO A 31 8.34 -13.72 8.38
CA PRO A 31 7.72 -15.04 8.40
C PRO A 31 8.49 -16.09 7.58
N VAL A 32 9.43 -15.67 6.74
CA VAL A 32 10.34 -16.52 5.96
C VAL A 32 11.74 -15.91 5.95
N PRO A 33 12.80 -16.70 5.69
CA PRO A 33 14.14 -16.15 5.48
C PRO A 33 14.15 -15.11 4.34
N LEU A 34 14.72 -13.95 4.61
CA LEU A 34 14.94 -12.88 3.62
C LEU A 34 16.36 -12.94 3.06
N GLY A 35 16.63 -12.15 2.02
CA GLY A 35 17.98 -12.04 1.47
C GLY A 35 18.99 -11.52 2.52
N PRO A 36 20.30 -11.76 2.33
CA PRO A 36 21.32 -11.24 3.23
C PRO A 36 21.20 -9.72 3.42
N GLY A 37 21.08 -9.27 4.67
CA GLY A 37 20.93 -7.84 5.02
C GLY A 37 19.55 -7.24 4.70
N GLU A 38 18.57 -8.04 4.29
CA GLU A 38 17.20 -7.61 4.06
C GLU A 38 16.39 -7.73 5.35
N THR A 39 15.66 -6.66 5.71
CA THR A 39 14.82 -6.59 6.91
C THR A 39 13.37 -6.33 6.55
N ALA A 40 12.45 -6.99 7.28
CA ALA A 40 11.03 -6.70 7.18
C ALA A 40 10.68 -5.49 8.05
N HIS A 41 9.84 -4.59 7.53
CA HIS A 41 9.34 -3.41 8.25
C HIS A 41 7.82 -3.41 8.39
N ALA A 42 7.11 -4.17 7.55
CA ALA A 42 5.69 -4.46 7.72
C ALA A 42 5.39 -5.88 7.26
N VAL A 43 4.42 -6.51 7.94
CA VAL A 43 3.89 -7.83 7.60
C VAL A 43 2.37 -7.74 7.70
N GLU A 44 1.69 -7.79 6.56
CA GLU A 44 0.24 -7.56 6.47
C GLU A 44 -0.42 -8.64 5.60
N PRO A 45 -1.64 -9.09 5.89
CA PRO A 45 -2.41 -9.84 4.91
C PRO A 45 -2.65 -8.94 3.68
N CYS A 46 -2.55 -9.50 2.49
CA CYS A 46 -2.58 -8.76 1.24
C CYS A 46 -3.32 -9.53 0.16
N GLU A 47 -4.28 -8.85 -0.46
CA GLU A 47 -4.86 -9.26 -1.73
C GLU A 47 -4.15 -8.50 -2.86
N VAL A 48 -3.65 -9.23 -3.86
CA VAL A 48 -3.04 -8.64 -5.05
C VAL A 48 -4.04 -8.64 -6.18
N GLN A 49 -4.25 -7.46 -6.74
CA GLN A 49 -5.05 -7.27 -7.94
C GLN A 49 -4.16 -6.82 -9.10
N ARG A 50 -4.51 -7.22 -10.32
CA ARG A 50 -3.93 -6.69 -11.56
C ARG A 50 -4.96 -5.83 -12.26
N PHE A 51 -4.50 -4.73 -12.86
CA PHE A 51 -5.35 -3.94 -13.73
C PHE A 51 -5.42 -4.60 -15.11
N ASP A 52 -6.59 -5.12 -15.47
CA ASP A 52 -6.85 -5.79 -16.74
C ASP A 52 -7.83 -4.97 -17.58
N GLY A 53 -7.68 -4.99 -18.91
CA GLY A 53 -8.60 -4.38 -19.87
C GLY A 53 -8.10 -3.04 -20.43
N ILE A 54 -8.96 -2.37 -21.20
CA ILE A 54 -8.64 -1.12 -21.88
C ILE A 54 -9.41 0.01 -21.19
N ARG A 55 -8.72 1.12 -20.89
CA ARG A 55 -9.40 2.32 -20.39
C ARG A 55 -10.24 2.89 -21.52
N LEU A 56 -11.55 2.60 -21.48
CA LEU A 56 -12.48 3.09 -22.47
C LEU A 56 -12.57 4.61 -22.33
N ALA A 57 -12.08 5.34 -23.33
CA ALA A 57 -12.45 6.74 -23.51
C ALA A 57 -13.90 6.78 -24.02
N PHE A 58 -14.67 7.78 -23.59
CA PHE A 58 -16.01 8.01 -24.15
C PHE A 58 -15.92 8.06 -25.69
N GLY A 59 -16.59 7.13 -26.38
CA GLY A 59 -16.71 7.11 -27.83
C GLY A 59 -15.86 6.08 -28.60
N SER A 60 -15.15 5.14 -27.97
CA SER A 60 -14.46 4.08 -28.72
C SER A 60 -15.36 2.87 -28.99
N SER A 61 -15.66 2.62 -30.27
CA SER A 61 -16.55 1.55 -30.76
C SER A 61 -15.83 0.21 -30.95
N HIS A 62 -15.12 -0.27 -29.92
CA HIS A 62 -14.45 -1.58 -29.99
C HIS A 62 -15.35 -2.66 -29.41
N GLY A 63 -16.01 -3.43 -30.28
CA GLY A 63 -17.01 -4.45 -29.93
C GLY A 63 -16.52 -5.61 -29.05
N ASN A 64 -15.21 -5.70 -28.78
CA ASN A 64 -14.59 -6.74 -27.94
C ASN A 64 -13.66 -6.18 -26.83
N ALA A 65 -13.71 -4.87 -26.54
CA ALA A 65 -12.90 -4.30 -25.46
C ALA A 65 -13.56 -4.54 -24.10
N SER A 66 -12.89 -5.26 -23.19
CA SER A 66 -13.32 -5.30 -21.80
C SER A 66 -13.00 -3.96 -21.13
N ALA A 67 -13.98 -3.41 -20.41
CA ALA A 67 -13.78 -2.24 -19.58
C ALA A 67 -12.68 -2.53 -18.54
N ALA A 68 -11.75 -1.58 -18.39
CA ALA A 68 -10.65 -1.77 -17.46
C ALA A 68 -11.16 -1.96 -16.02
N GLN A 69 -10.64 -2.97 -15.34
CA GLN A 69 -11.05 -3.32 -13.98
C GLN A 69 -9.89 -3.92 -13.19
N TRP A 70 -9.98 -3.78 -11.88
CA TRP A 70 -9.13 -4.50 -10.96
C TRP A 70 -9.61 -5.94 -10.83
N ARG A 71 -8.72 -6.90 -11.06
CA ARG A 71 -9.00 -8.32 -10.89
C ARG A 71 -8.05 -8.90 -9.85
N THR A 72 -8.59 -9.55 -8.82
CA THR A 72 -7.82 -10.34 -7.88
C THR A 72 -7.10 -11.47 -8.60
N ILE A 73 -5.78 -11.49 -8.49
CA ILE A 73 -4.93 -12.54 -9.05
C ILE A 73 -4.30 -13.41 -7.97
N ASP A 74 -4.14 -12.89 -6.76
CA ASP A 74 -3.53 -13.63 -5.66
C ASP A 74 -3.92 -13.07 -4.28
N ASN A 75 -3.68 -13.86 -3.24
CA ASN A 75 -3.87 -13.50 -1.84
C ASN A 75 -2.78 -14.15 -0.97
N GLY A 76 -2.31 -13.44 0.04
CA GLY A 76 -1.26 -13.94 0.92
C GLY A 76 -0.87 -12.96 1.99
N THR A 77 0.39 -13.02 2.40
CA THR A 77 1.00 -12.09 3.35
C THR A 77 2.04 -11.25 2.63
N ALA A 78 1.87 -9.93 2.62
CA ALA A 78 2.86 -8.99 2.13
C ALA A 78 3.91 -8.72 3.22
N VAL A 79 5.18 -8.90 2.86
CA VAL A 79 6.34 -8.52 3.67
C VAL A 79 7.02 -7.35 2.98
N LEU A 80 6.99 -6.19 3.62
CA LEU A 80 7.63 -4.98 3.10
C LEU A 80 9.09 -4.93 3.54
N THR A 81 9.98 -4.81 2.57
CA THR A 81 11.42 -4.57 2.78
C THR A 81 11.84 -3.32 2.03
N ARG A 82 13.10 -2.90 2.21
CA ARG A 82 13.67 -1.77 1.45
C ARG A 82 13.65 -1.99 -0.07
N TYR A 83 13.70 -3.24 -0.53
CA TYR A 83 13.91 -3.57 -1.93
C TYR A 83 12.65 -4.01 -2.66
N ARG A 84 11.68 -4.57 -1.93
CA ARG A 84 10.49 -5.20 -2.49
C ARG A 84 9.34 -5.25 -1.50
N VAL A 85 8.14 -5.46 -2.04
CA VAL A 85 7.08 -6.14 -1.31
C VAL A 85 7.12 -7.61 -1.74
N LEU A 86 7.42 -8.50 -0.79
CA LEU A 86 7.41 -9.94 -1.00
C LEU A 86 6.03 -10.48 -0.60
N LEU A 87 5.29 -11.03 -1.55
CA LEU A 87 4.02 -11.71 -1.29
C LEU A 87 4.26 -13.20 -1.04
N LEU A 88 3.80 -13.68 0.12
CA LEU A 88 3.80 -15.08 0.50
C LEU A 88 2.39 -15.64 0.34
N ASN A 89 2.17 -16.42 -0.71
CA ASN A 89 0.88 -17.02 -1.02
C ASN A 89 0.96 -18.56 -0.91
N ARG A 90 -0.16 -19.23 -1.15
CA ARG A 90 -0.22 -20.71 -1.13
C ARG A 90 0.60 -21.40 -2.23
N ASN A 91 0.89 -20.69 -3.31
CA ASN A 91 1.60 -21.19 -4.49
C ASN A 91 3.13 -20.91 -4.43
N GLY A 92 3.59 -20.16 -3.43
CA GLY A 92 4.98 -19.77 -3.27
C GLY A 92 5.15 -18.27 -2.96
N GLN A 93 6.22 -17.71 -3.51
CA GLN A 93 6.63 -16.33 -3.28
C GLN A 93 6.52 -15.52 -4.57
N GLN A 94 6.01 -14.29 -4.47
CA GLN A 94 5.97 -13.33 -5.57
C GLN A 94 6.63 -12.01 -5.17
N ASP A 95 7.52 -11.52 -6.01
CA ASP A 95 8.30 -10.31 -5.75
C ASP A 95 7.76 -9.09 -6.50
N PHE A 96 7.47 -8.03 -5.74
CA PHE A 96 7.20 -6.70 -6.27
C PHE A 96 8.39 -5.80 -5.98
N GLY A 97 9.40 -5.83 -6.86
CA GLY A 97 10.63 -5.05 -6.69
C GLY A 97 10.38 -3.54 -6.80
N MET A 98 10.87 -2.76 -5.83
CA MET A 98 10.66 -1.31 -5.78
C MET A 98 11.45 -0.55 -6.85
N ALA A 99 12.60 -1.10 -7.27
CA ALA A 99 13.47 -0.46 -8.28
C ALA A 99 12.83 -0.37 -9.68
N ALA A 100 11.89 -1.27 -10.00
CA ALA A 100 11.20 -1.30 -11.28
C ALA A 100 9.89 -0.51 -11.29
N VAL A 101 9.48 0.05 -10.14
CA VAL A 101 8.23 0.81 -10.02
C VAL A 101 8.41 2.15 -10.74
N THR A 102 7.63 2.32 -11.81
CA THR A 102 7.60 3.55 -12.62
C THR A 102 6.72 4.63 -12.01
N ARG A 103 5.63 4.23 -11.33
CA ARG A 103 4.72 5.14 -10.63
C ARG A 103 4.03 4.40 -9.49
N MET A 104 3.71 5.13 -8.43
CA MET A 104 2.94 4.63 -7.31
C MET A 104 1.90 5.66 -6.87
N TRP A 105 0.75 5.19 -6.40
CA TRP A 105 -0.27 6.02 -5.74
C TRP A 105 -1.15 5.18 -4.83
N THR A 106 -1.79 5.82 -3.87
CA THR A 106 -2.76 5.20 -2.98
C THR A 106 -4.16 5.35 -3.56
N GLU A 107 -4.94 4.27 -3.53
CA GLU A 107 -6.40 4.29 -3.67
C GLU A 107 -7.04 3.98 -2.31
N HIS A 108 -8.34 4.24 -2.20
CA HIS A 108 -9.09 4.08 -0.95
C HIS A 108 -8.96 2.70 -0.28
N ASP A 109 -8.62 1.66 -1.04
CA ASP A 109 -8.58 0.27 -0.60
C ASP A 109 -7.22 -0.42 -0.82
N GLY A 110 -6.18 0.32 -1.25
CA GLY A 110 -4.87 -0.28 -1.50
C GLY A 110 -3.83 0.66 -2.10
N THR A 111 -2.59 0.19 -2.17
CA THR A 111 -1.49 0.89 -2.84
C THR A 111 -1.29 0.32 -4.24
N VAL A 112 -1.24 1.18 -5.26
CA VAL A 112 -1.03 0.78 -6.65
C VAL A 112 0.43 0.97 -7.04
N LEU A 113 1.03 -0.09 -7.58
CA LEU A 113 2.38 -0.15 -8.13
C LEU A 113 2.29 -0.33 -9.65
N ALA A 114 2.81 0.64 -10.41
CA ALA A 114 2.88 0.57 -11.86
C ALA A 114 4.29 0.22 -12.34
N TYR A 115 4.37 -0.76 -13.22
CA TYR A 115 5.57 -1.29 -13.87
C TYR A 115 5.43 -1.11 -15.39
N GLY A 116 5.67 0.12 -15.87
CA GLY A 116 5.36 0.48 -17.26
C GLY A 116 3.85 0.38 -17.49
N ASP A 117 3.44 -0.46 -18.43
CA ASP A 117 2.04 -0.67 -18.78
C ASP A 117 1.30 -1.62 -17.82
N THR A 118 2.03 -2.34 -16.96
CA THR A 118 1.42 -3.27 -16.00
C THR A 118 1.17 -2.58 -14.68
N GLN A 119 -0.01 -2.77 -14.09
CA GLN A 119 -0.35 -2.19 -12.79
C GLN A 119 -0.84 -3.28 -11.85
N TYR A 120 -0.34 -3.24 -10.62
CA TYR A 120 -0.79 -4.10 -9.54
C TYR A 120 -1.28 -3.24 -8.38
N LYS A 121 -2.37 -3.64 -7.74
CA LYS A 121 -2.83 -3.07 -6.48
C LYS A 121 -2.59 -4.05 -5.36
N LEU A 122 -1.93 -3.59 -4.31
CA LEU A 122 -1.76 -4.28 -3.05
C LEU A 122 -2.86 -3.79 -2.09
N ARG A 123 -3.86 -4.64 -1.83
CA ARG A 123 -4.94 -4.35 -0.88
C ARG A 123 -4.58 -4.97 0.45
N VAL A 124 -4.28 -4.12 1.42
CA VAL A 124 -3.97 -4.49 2.80
C VAL A 124 -5.03 -3.88 3.73
N PRO A 125 -5.22 -4.38 4.96
CA PRO A 125 -6.25 -3.86 5.87
C PRO A 125 -6.08 -2.37 6.22
N ARG A 126 -4.83 -1.88 6.17
CA ARG A 126 -4.44 -0.52 6.53
C ARG A 126 -3.72 0.17 5.37
N PRO A 127 -4.43 0.51 4.28
CA PRO A 127 -3.82 0.95 3.04
C PRO A 127 -3.07 2.28 3.18
N VAL A 128 -3.55 3.23 3.98
CA VAL A 128 -2.92 4.54 4.15
C VAL A 128 -1.65 4.42 4.98
N TRP A 129 -1.70 3.67 6.10
CA TRP A 129 -0.53 3.39 6.92
C TRP A 129 0.54 2.65 6.12
N PHE A 130 0.14 1.66 5.31
CA PHE A 130 1.07 0.88 4.50
C PHE A 130 1.73 1.73 3.41
N ASP A 131 1.02 2.66 2.80
CA ASP A 131 1.60 3.59 1.82
C ASP A 131 2.66 4.50 2.45
N VAL A 132 2.41 5.06 3.64
CA VAL A 132 3.41 5.82 4.40
C VAL A 132 4.64 4.96 4.70
N MET A 133 4.42 3.74 5.20
CA MET A 133 5.49 2.81 5.53
C MET A 133 6.32 2.44 4.29
N LEU A 134 5.67 2.10 3.18
CA LEU A 134 6.31 1.72 1.93
C LEU A 134 7.13 2.89 1.38
N ASN A 135 6.58 4.10 1.31
CA ASN A 135 7.31 5.27 0.83
C ASN A 135 8.57 5.56 1.65
N HIS A 136 8.48 5.43 2.98
CA HIS A 136 9.61 5.65 3.84
C HIS A 136 10.66 4.53 3.70
N VAL A 137 10.26 3.26 3.79
CA VAL A 137 11.18 2.12 3.77
C VAL A 137 11.86 1.94 2.42
N ALA A 138 11.10 2.03 1.32
CA ALA A 138 11.62 1.76 -0.02
C ALA A 138 12.36 2.97 -0.61
N PHE A 139 11.88 4.19 -0.37
CA PHE A 139 12.38 5.39 -1.04
C PHE A 139 13.01 6.42 -0.09
N ASN A 140 13.00 6.18 1.22
CA ASN A 140 13.38 7.18 2.24
C ASN A 140 12.63 8.50 2.04
N ARG A 141 11.34 8.42 1.65
CA ARG A 141 10.50 9.58 1.36
C ARG A 141 9.46 9.75 2.45
N ARG A 142 9.22 11.00 2.81
CA ARG A 142 8.06 11.41 3.58
C ARG A 142 7.04 12.00 2.61
N ILE A 143 5.90 11.33 2.47
CA ILE A 143 4.80 11.83 1.62
C ILE A 143 4.06 12.95 2.33
N ASP A 144 3.42 13.83 1.57
CA ASP A 144 2.49 14.82 2.13
C ASP A 144 1.18 14.12 2.50
N LEU A 145 0.98 13.91 3.80
CA LEU A 145 -0.21 13.25 4.33
C LEU A 145 -1.31 14.28 4.62
N VAL A 146 -2.19 14.52 3.65
CA VAL A 146 -3.34 15.42 3.80
C VAL A 146 -4.54 14.65 4.34
N VAL A 147 -4.81 14.80 5.63
CA VAL A 147 -5.94 14.11 6.28
C VAL A 147 -7.28 14.68 5.80
N PRO A 148 -8.21 13.85 5.27
CA PRO A 148 -9.50 14.32 4.80
C PRO A 148 -10.34 14.98 5.90
N PRO A 149 -11.14 16.03 5.59
CA PRO A 149 -11.91 16.75 6.60
C PRO A 149 -12.87 15.88 7.42
N PHE A 150 -13.49 14.87 6.80
CA PHE A 150 -14.41 13.97 7.50
C PHE A 150 -13.68 13.04 8.49
N VAL A 151 -12.43 12.69 8.22
CA VAL A 151 -11.57 11.93 9.15
C VAL A 151 -11.15 12.81 10.31
N GLN A 152 -10.75 14.07 10.06
CA GLN A 152 -10.44 15.04 11.12
C GLN A 152 -11.63 15.25 12.07
N ALA A 153 -12.84 15.40 11.52
CA ALA A 153 -14.07 15.50 12.32
C ALA A 153 -14.33 14.23 13.16
N ALA A 154 -14.00 13.04 12.64
CA ALA A 154 -14.08 11.80 13.41
C ALA A 154 -13.08 11.78 14.57
N TRP A 155 -11.85 12.25 14.35
CA TRP A 155 -10.82 12.34 15.39
C TRP A 155 -11.17 13.34 16.49
N GLN A 156 -11.75 14.49 16.13
CA GLN A 156 -12.28 15.47 17.10
C GLN A 156 -13.39 14.86 17.94
N ARG A 157 -14.37 14.17 17.32
CA ARG A 157 -15.43 13.45 18.04
C ARG A 157 -14.88 12.36 18.96
N ALA A 158 -13.75 11.74 18.59
CA ALA A 158 -13.07 10.75 19.40
C ALA A 158 -12.11 11.35 20.46
N GLY A 159 -11.92 12.68 20.49
CA GLY A 159 -11.04 13.36 21.44
C GLY A 159 -9.54 13.17 21.18
N LEU A 160 -9.15 12.72 19.99
CA LEU A 160 -7.75 12.47 19.61
C LEU A 160 -7.00 13.77 19.26
N ILE A 161 -7.75 14.76 18.75
CA ILE A 161 -7.28 16.10 18.44
C ILE A 161 -8.28 17.13 19.00
N ARG A 162 -7.83 18.38 19.14
CA ARG A 162 -8.65 19.50 19.63
C ARG A 162 -9.23 20.31 18.47
#